data_AF-B6HD81-F1
#
_entry.id   AF-B6HD81-F1
#
_cell.length_a   1.000
_cell.length_b   1.000
_cell.length_c   1.000
_cell.angle_alpha   90.00
_cell.angle_beta   90.00
_cell.angle_gamma   90.00
#
_symmetry.space_group_name_H-M   'P 1'
#
loop_
_entity.id
_entity.type
_entity.pdbx_description
1 polymer ?
#
loop_
_entity_poly.entity_id
_entity_poly.type
_entity_poly.pdbx_seq_one_letter_code
_entity_poly.pdbx_strand_id
1 'polypeptide(L)'
;MSNVDISHGGILPNLIIIFLLSALFLVLKTLTTLKTSNNPKGCRRLGLPPGQSNLDDEFDPKYSQGVPSDQDDHGRPSWRVKALFSYPLKSCGAVELQVSNVVPTGLEFDRQFVFAEYNNDEWNIRTLRNAGFNRLALIHPEIWVPDPSAPDYDADLPEIKSQGVMLISYPRMLPAGWSSLPIKVGMALKFLKSQQTFQVPLLPPADSKFPLVPVKIWKDKVLAHDYGRLLPASLHAYLGSDTSKNTLTLLRASAPHSRQIFRNAPRKEDLGFQPNTAFADAYPIHLLSISSHRDVAARCAYAIPRLSIRRFRANVIVQGPSAFEEDHWKRLAIGGTEIHASCRTVRCRLPNVDPLSGDRHKAEPDRTLKSYRRIDDGDRTNACLGMQLVPAKEKFVLRVGDSVEVLETGEHQYIKMLAPGEKVEGV
;
A
#
# COMPACT_ATOMS: atom_id res chain seq x y z
N MET A 1 45.81 -44.06 -60.74
CA MET A 1 46.21 -42.84 -60.02
C MET A 1 45.01 -42.37 -59.21
N SER A 2 45.17 -42.42 -57.89
CA SER A 2 44.37 -41.90 -56.77
C SER A 2 42.99 -41.28 -57.02
N ASN A 3 41.95 -41.96 -56.52
CA ASN A 3 40.72 -41.34 -56.02
C ASN A 3 41.04 -40.57 -54.73
N VAL A 4 40.62 -39.31 -54.67
CA VAL A 4 40.68 -38.48 -53.47
C VAL A 4 39.35 -38.64 -52.73
N ASP A 5 39.37 -39.34 -51.61
CA ASP A 5 38.27 -39.35 -50.64
C ASP A 5 38.27 -38.01 -49.89
N ILE A 6 37.26 -37.18 -50.13
CA ILE A 6 37.02 -35.94 -49.39
C ILE A 6 36.25 -36.31 -48.13
N SER A 7 36.95 -36.36 -47.00
CA SER A 7 36.37 -36.63 -45.68
C SER A 7 35.44 -35.49 -45.22
N HIS A 8 34.13 -35.70 -45.27
CA HIS A 8 33.12 -34.78 -44.71
C HIS A 8 33.01 -34.82 -43.16
N GLY A 9 33.92 -35.49 -42.46
CA GLY A 9 33.83 -35.77 -41.01
C GLY A 9 34.06 -34.58 -40.07
N GLY A 10 34.58 -33.44 -40.55
CA GLY A 10 34.93 -32.29 -39.70
C GLY A 10 33.91 -31.14 -39.66
N ILE A 11 32.90 -31.14 -40.54
CA ILE A 11 32.03 -29.96 -40.73
C ILE A 11 30.82 -30.01 -39.78
N LEU A 12 30.26 -31.19 -39.56
CA LEU A 12 29.07 -31.39 -38.72
C LEU A 12 29.31 -31.13 -37.21
N PRO A 13 30.43 -31.56 -36.60
CA PRO A 13 30.72 -31.27 -35.19
C PRO A 13 30.95 -29.77 -34.95
N ASN A 14 31.60 -29.08 -35.89
CA ASN A 14 31.88 -27.65 -35.81
C ASN A 14 30.61 -26.80 -35.92
N LEU A 15 29.65 -27.20 -36.77
CA LEU A 15 28.34 -26.55 -36.84
C LEU A 15 27.54 -26.68 -35.54
N ILE A 16 27.58 -27.85 -34.88
CA ILE A 16 26.92 -28.08 -33.59
C ILE A 16 27.57 -27.22 -32.49
N ILE A 17 28.90 -27.14 -32.46
CA ILE A 17 29.62 -26.30 -31.49
C ILE A 17 29.31 -24.82 -31.71
N ILE A 18 29.30 -24.34 -32.95
CA ILE A 18 28.95 -22.94 -33.28
C ILE A 18 27.49 -22.66 -32.90
N PHE A 19 26.57 -23.59 -33.14
CA PHE A 19 25.17 -23.46 -32.73
C PHE A 19 25.03 -23.41 -31.21
N LEU A 20 25.72 -24.27 -30.46
CA LEU A 20 25.70 -24.27 -29.01
C LEU A 20 26.34 -23.01 -28.41
N LEU A 21 27.44 -22.51 -28.98
CA LEU A 21 28.10 -21.28 -28.55
C LEU A 21 27.26 -20.03 -28.87
N SER A 22 26.60 -19.99 -30.03
CA SER A 22 25.70 -18.89 -30.40
C SER A 22 24.41 -18.93 -29.58
N ALA A 23 23.85 -20.11 -29.30
CA ALA A 23 22.75 -20.27 -28.35
C ALA A 23 23.16 -19.85 -26.93
N LEU A 24 24.36 -20.26 -26.47
CA LEU A 24 24.90 -19.86 -25.17
C LEU A 24 25.15 -18.35 -25.10
N PHE A 25 25.68 -17.75 -26.16
CA PHE A 25 25.87 -16.29 -26.24
C PHE A 25 24.54 -15.54 -26.25
N LEU A 26 23.53 -16.04 -26.99
CA LEU A 26 22.19 -15.48 -27.00
C LEU A 26 21.54 -15.60 -25.61
N VAL A 27 21.72 -16.74 -24.94
CA VAL A 27 21.31 -16.98 -23.55
C VAL A 27 22.05 -16.04 -22.61
N LEU A 28 23.37 -15.91 -22.69
CA LEU A 28 24.16 -15.00 -21.85
C LEU A 28 23.78 -13.53 -22.08
N LYS A 29 23.54 -13.12 -23.33
CA LYS A 29 23.07 -11.76 -23.68
C LYS A 29 21.66 -11.52 -23.18
N THR A 30 20.75 -12.49 -23.31
CA THR A 30 19.42 -12.38 -22.67
C THR A 30 19.55 -12.37 -21.15
N LEU A 31 20.45 -13.14 -20.54
CA LEU A 31 20.70 -13.14 -19.10
C LEU A 31 21.28 -11.81 -18.61
N THR A 32 22.18 -11.16 -19.34
CA THR A 32 22.67 -9.82 -18.98
C THR A 32 21.57 -8.78 -19.14
N THR A 33 20.75 -8.87 -20.19
CA THR A 33 19.59 -7.97 -20.43
C THR A 33 18.44 -8.20 -19.43
N LEU A 34 18.29 -9.42 -18.91
CA LEU A 34 17.31 -9.79 -17.87
C LEU A 34 17.81 -9.45 -16.45
N LYS A 35 19.14 -9.35 -16.26
CA LYS A 35 19.79 -8.96 -15.00
C LYS A 35 19.81 -7.46 -14.74
N THR A 36 19.67 -6.62 -15.76
CA THR A 36 19.46 -5.19 -15.56
C THR A 36 18.08 -4.98 -14.90
N SER A 37 18.09 -4.89 -13.57
CA SER A 37 17.08 -4.11 -12.86
C SER A 37 17.23 -2.68 -13.33
N ASN A 38 16.46 -2.27 -14.35
CA ASN A 38 16.42 -0.87 -14.74
C ASN A 38 15.63 -0.13 -13.67
N ASN A 39 16.32 0.18 -12.58
CA ASN A 39 15.83 1.12 -11.59
C ASN A 39 15.53 2.45 -12.30
N PRO A 40 14.50 3.19 -11.87
CA PRO A 40 14.22 4.52 -12.40
C PRO A 40 15.45 5.42 -12.31
N LYS A 41 15.85 6.00 -13.44
CA LYS A 41 17.06 6.82 -13.54
C LYS A 41 16.91 8.12 -12.75
N GLY A 42 18.01 8.60 -12.17
CA GLY A 42 18.01 9.85 -11.41
C GLY A 42 17.12 9.82 -10.16
N CYS A 43 16.71 8.63 -9.71
CA CYS A 43 15.79 8.46 -8.59
C CYS A 43 16.38 7.59 -7.49
N ARG A 44 15.93 7.82 -6.27
CA ARG A 44 16.14 6.92 -5.12
C ARG A 44 14.84 6.26 -4.70
N ARG A 45 14.92 4.98 -4.30
CA ARG A 45 13.78 4.26 -3.75
C ARG A 45 13.46 4.76 -2.35
N LEU A 46 12.18 5.00 -2.07
CA LEU A 46 11.68 5.26 -0.72
C LEU A 46 11.40 3.97 0.04
N GLY A 47 11.54 4.07 1.35
CA GLY A 47 11.24 3.00 2.30
C GLY A 47 12.45 2.17 2.73
N LEU A 48 12.20 1.24 3.64
CA LEU A 48 13.23 0.39 4.21
C LEU A 48 13.94 -0.45 3.13
N PRO A 49 15.21 -0.83 3.35
CA PRO A 49 15.89 -1.82 2.52
C PRO A 49 15.06 -3.10 2.38
N PRO A 50 15.09 -3.79 1.22
CA PRO A 50 14.36 -5.03 1.04
C PRO A 50 14.75 -6.06 2.11
N GLY A 51 13.75 -6.73 2.70
CA GLY A 51 13.97 -7.74 3.74
C GLY A 51 14.15 -7.20 5.16
N GLN A 52 14.07 -5.88 5.37
CA GLN A 52 14.05 -5.28 6.71
C GLN A 52 12.65 -4.80 7.08
N SER A 53 12.27 -4.95 8.34
CA SER A 53 11.06 -4.35 8.88
C SER A 53 11.25 -3.89 10.34
N ASN A 54 10.64 -2.76 10.69
CA ASN A 54 10.49 -2.37 12.09
C ASN A 54 9.48 -3.27 12.85
N LEU A 55 8.84 -4.20 12.14
CA LEU A 55 7.90 -5.19 12.65
C LEU A 55 8.43 -6.64 12.60
N ASP A 56 9.73 -6.86 12.40
CA ASP A 56 10.31 -8.21 12.41
C ASP A 56 10.07 -8.94 13.76
N ASP A 57 9.90 -8.18 14.83
CA ASP A 57 9.54 -8.66 16.17
C ASP A 57 8.05 -8.45 16.53
N GLU A 58 7.13 -8.28 15.56
CA GLU A 58 5.71 -7.99 15.84
C GLU A 58 5.00 -9.06 16.69
N PHE A 59 5.55 -10.26 16.75
CA PHE A 59 5.00 -11.40 17.49
C PHE A 59 5.61 -11.60 18.89
N ASP A 60 6.58 -10.75 19.26
CA ASP A 60 7.25 -10.80 20.56
C ASP A 60 6.23 -10.59 21.70
N PRO A 61 6.19 -11.48 22.73
CA PRO A 61 5.29 -11.35 23.87
C PRO A 61 5.38 -10.00 24.59
N LYS A 62 6.52 -9.29 24.54
CA LYS A 62 6.70 -7.97 25.18
C LYS A 62 5.66 -6.95 24.73
N TYR A 63 5.12 -7.10 23.52
CA TYR A 63 4.09 -6.20 22.99
C TYR A 63 2.67 -6.51 23.48
N SER A 64 2.48 -7.54 24.31
CA SER A 64 1.16 -7.92 24.82
C SER A 64 0.79 -7.19 26.11
N GLN A 65 1.73 -6.45 26.70
CA GLN A 65 1.54 -5.67 27.93
C GLN A 65 1.91 -4.20 27.68
N GLY A 66 1.24 -3.30 28.38
CA GLY A 66 1.61 -1.89 28.41
C GLY A 66 2.85 -1.65 29.27
N VAL A 67 3.56 -0.58 28.99
CA VAL A 67 4.64 -0.04 29.82
C VAL A 67 4.33 1.41 30.19
N PRO A 68 4.91 1.96 31.26
CA PRO A 68 4.81 3.39 31.56
C PRO A 68 5.26 4.27 30.37
N SER A 69 4.77 5.50 30.31
CA SER A 69 5.02 6.43 29.19
C SER A 69 6.34 7.21 29.30
N ASP A 70 7.24 6.77 30.17
CA ASP A 70 8.53 7.38 30.47
C ASP A 70 9.61 6.99 29.43
N GLN A 71 10.79 6.57 29.88
CA GLN A 71 11.89 6.12 29.03
C GLN A 71 12.16 4.63 29.23
N ASP A 72 12.56 3.95 28.15
CA ASP A 72 13.05 2.58 28.22
C ASP A 72 14.48 2.51 28.77
N ASP A 73 14.99 1.29 29.00
CA ASP A 73 16.34 1.04 29.53
C ASP A 73 17.47 1.64 28.69
N HIS A 74 17.17 2.15 27.49
CA HIS A 74 18.11 2.81 26.59
C HIS A 74 17.88 4.32 26.48
N GLY A 75 17.06 4.91 27.36
CA GLY A 75 16.76 6.34 27.38
C GLY A 75 15.85 6.82 26.25
N ARG A 76 15.18 5.91 25.52
CA ARG A 76 14.24 6.26 24.44
C ARG A 76 12.82 6.36 25.00
N PRO A 77 11.92 7.16 24.40
CA PRO A 77 10.53 7.19 24.83
C PRO A 77 9.90 5.79 24.81
N SER A 78 9.36 5.34 25.94
CA SER A 78 8.69 4.04 26.05
C SER A 78 7.49 3.97 25.11
N TRP A 79 6.72 5.06 25.06
CA TRP A 79 5.64 5.28 24.12
C TRP A 79 6.14 6.01 22.88
N ARG A 80 6.12 5.32 21.74
CA ARG A 80 6.70 5.83 20.51
C ARG A 80 6.12 5.19 19.25
N VAL A 81 6.35 5.84 18.12
CA VAL A 81 6.12 5.27 16.79
C VAL A 81 7.05 4.08 16.58
N LYS A 82 6.47 2.87 16.44
CA LYS A 82 7.21 1.64 16.13
C LYS A 82 7.45 1.47 14.63
N ALA A 83 6.46 1.78 13.80
CA ALA A 83 6.56 1.61 12.35
C ALA A 83 5.67 2.61 11.61
N LEU A 84 6.12 3.02 10.42
CA LEU A 84 5.37 3.90 9.51
C LEU A 84 5.11 3.17 8.19
N PHE A 85 3.88 3.26 7.69
CA PHE A 85 3.46 2.69 6.42
C PHE A 85 2.72 3.70 5.57
N SER A 86 3.16 3.82 4.32
CA SER A 86 2.36 4.41 3.24
C SER A 86 1.78 3.29 2.38
N TYR A 87 0.54 3.44 1.92
CA TYR A 87 -0.10 2.52 0.98
C TYR A 87 -0.39 3.25 -0.33
N PRO A 88 0.61 3.44 -1.21
CA PRO A 88 0.46 4.34 -2.35
C PRO A 88 -0.71 4.00 -3.27
N LEU A 89 -0.92 2.70 -3.45
CA LEU A 89 -2.02 2.13 -4.18
C LEU A 89 -3.01 1.51 -3.19
N LYS A 90 -4.24 2.05 -3.15
CA LYS A 90 -5.29 1.58 -2.26
C LYS A 90 -5.50 0.08 -2.45
N SER A 91 -5.65 -0.63 -1.33
CA SER A 91 -5.87 -2.09 -1.28
C SER A 91 -4.68 -2.96 -1.69
N CYS A 92 -3.54 -2.37 -2.05
CA CYS A 92 -2.31 -3.08 -2.41
C CYS A 92 -1.27 -3.01 -1.28
N GLY A 93 -0.09 -3.59 -1.50
CA GLY A 93 1.03 -3.63 -0.57
C GLY A 93 1.46 -2.26 -0.06
N ALA A 94 2.09 -2.25 1.12
CA ALA A 94 2.61 -1.04 1.76
C ALA A 94 4.07 -0.79 1.38
N VAL A 95 4.48 0.47 1.47
CA VAL A 95 5.88 0.88 1.58
C VAL A 95 6.13 1.22 3.06
N GLU A 96 7.01 0.48 3.70
CA GLU A 96 7.43 0.75 5.09
C GLU A 96 8.51 1.83 5.11
N LEU A 97 8.38 2.81 5.99
CA LEU A 97 9.19 4.03 6.02
C LEU A 97 9.88 4.18 7.38
N GLN A 98 11.10 4.76 7.40
CA GLN A 98 11.66 5.31 8.64
C GLN A 98 11.18 6.74 8.90
N VAL A 99 10.90 7.49 7.83
CA VAL A 99 10.48 8.89 7.88
C VAL A 99 9.48 9.14 6.76
N SER A 100 8.47 9.96 7.04
CA SER A 100 7.47 10.38 6.06
C SER A 100 7.09 11.83 6.30
N ASN A 101 7.04 12.61 5.22
CA ASN A 101 6.34 13.89 5.27
C ASN A 101 4.85 13.61 5.44
N VAL A 102 4.18 14.43 6.23
CA VAL A 102 2.73 14.52 6.24
C VAL A 102 2.35 15.72 5.41
N VAL A 103 1.37 15.53 4.54
CA VAL A 103 0.78 16.53 3.63
C VAL A 103 -0.73 16.61 3.90
N PRO A 104 -1.48 17.57 3.31
CA PRO A 104 -2.89 17.74 3.62
C PRO A 104 -3.80 16.51 3.45
N THR A 105 -3.35 15.49 2.70
CA THR A 105 -4.11 14.25 2.47
C THR A 105 -3.68 13.05 3.34
N GLY A 106 -2.66 13.22 4.20
CA GLY A 106 -2.08 12.15 5.03
C GLY A 106 -0.57 12.02 4.88
N LEU A 107 -0.03 10.83 5.15
CA LEU A 107 1.37 10.54 4.82
C LEU A 107 1.60 10.73 3.31
N GLU A 108 2.76 11.27 2.95
CA GLU A 108 3.12 11.50 1.57
C GLU A 108 3.02 10.20 0.76
N PHE A 109 2.44 10.32 -0.44
CA PHE A 109 2.10 9.23 -1.34
C PHE A 109 1.03 8.26 -0.85
N ASP A 110 0.50 8.35 0.38
CA ASP A 110 -0.50 7.39 0.87
C ASP A 110 -1.82 7.51 0.10
N ARG A 111 -2.30 6.36 -0.43
CA ARG A 111 -3.59 6.18 -1.11
C ARG A 111 -3.86 7.23 -2.20
N GLN A 112 -2.81 7.59 -2.95
CA GLN A 112 -2.91 8.51 -4.08
C GLN A 112 -3.39 7.82 -5.36
N PHE A 113 -3.33 6.49 -5.40
CA PHE A 113 -3.76 5.68 -6.53
C PHE A 113 -4.80 4.64 -6.14
N VAL A 114 -5.63 4.24 -7.09
CA VAL A 114 -6.63 3.19 -6.92
C VAL A 114 -6.96 2.50 -8.25
N PHE A 115 -7.26 1.20 -8.22
CA PHE A 115 -7.86 0.53 -9.36
C PHE A 115 -9.38 0.73 -9.37
N ALA A 116 -9.95 0.97 -10.54
CA ALA A 116 -11.39 1.10 -10.73
C ALA A 116 -11.83 0.29 -11.95
N GLU A 117 -13.07 -0.19 -11.92
CA GLU A 117 -13.74 -0.76 -13.08
C GLU A 117 -14.89 0.13 -13.51
N TYR A 118 -15.02 0.36 -14.82
CA TYR A 118 -16.17 1.05 -15.38
C TYR A 118 -17.34 0.08 -15.51
N ASN A 119 -18.43 0.33 -14.78
CA ASN A 119 -19.68 -0.41 -14.93
C ASN A 119 -20.88 0.43 -14.47
N ASN A 120 -22.07 0.14 -15.00
CA ASN A 120 -23.28 0.93 -14.72
C ASN A 120 -23.07 2.44 -14.92
N ASP A 121 -22.40 2.81 -16.01
CA ASP A 121 -22.07 4.20 -16.39
C ASP A 121 -21.24 4.99 -15.38
N GLU A 122 -20.58 4.33 -14.41
CA GLU A 122 -19.73 4.97 -13.42
C GLU A 122 -18.42 4.21 -13.13
N TRP A 123 -17.37 4.94 -12.76
CA TRP A 123 -16.12 4.34 -12.29
C TRP A 123 -16.25 3.89 -10.83
N ASN A 124 -16.16 2.58 -10.62
CA ASN A 124 -16.27 1.95 -9.31
C ASN A 124 -14.91 1.46 -8.81
N ILE A 125 -14.47 2.00 -7.69
CA ILE A 125 -13.23 1.60 -7.02
C ILE A 125 -13.28 0.12 -6.64
N ARG A 126 -12.22 -0.61 -6.97
CA ARG A 126 -12.00 -2.01 -6.58
C ARG A 126 -11.02 -2.11 -5.42
N THR A 127 -11.41 -2.91 -4.44
CA THR A 127 -10.70 -3.04 -3.17
C THR A 127 -10.64 -4.49 -2.71
N LEU A 128 -9.83 -4.76 -1.68
CA LEU A 128 -9.83 -6.04 -0.96
C LEU A 128 -11.18 -6.36 -0.28
N ARG A 129 -12.21 -5.51 -0.36
CA ARG A 129 -13.57 -5.85 0.08
C ARG A 129 -14.38 -6.53 -1.02
N ASN A 130 -14.04 -6.29 -2.28
CA ASN A 130 -14.78 -6.81 -3.43
C ASN A 130 -14.38 -8.27 -3.68
N ALA A 131 -15.36 -9.10 -4.07
CA ALA A 131 -15.11 -10.48 -4.48
C ALA A 131 -14.22 -10.50 -5.75
N GLY A 132 -13.29 -11.44 -5.85
CA GLY A 132 -12.34 -11.55 -6.98
C GLY A 132 -11.11 -10.63 -6.89
N PHE A 133 -11.14 -9.58 -6.06
CA PHE A 133 -10.04 -8.60 -5.96
C PHE A 133 -9.07 -8.83 -4.80
N ASN A 134 -9.09 -10.01 -4.18
CA ASN A 134 -8.15 -10.36 -3.09
C ASN A 134 -6.69 -10.40 -3.56
N ARG A 135 -6.46 -10.65 -4.85
CA ARG A 135 -5.15 -10.58 -5.52
C ARG A 135 -4.49 -9.20 -5.53
N LEU A 136 -5.24 -8.13 -5.25
CA LEU A 136 -4.69 -6.79 -5.02
C LEU A 136 -3.66 -6.79 -3.88
N ALA A 137 -3.81 -7.69 -2.90
CA ALA A 137 -2.92 -7.79 -1.76
C ALA A 137 -1.47 -8.13 -2.16
N LEU A 138 -1.32 -8.83 -3.29
CA LEU A 138 -0.04 -9.28 -3.85
C LEU A 138 0.53 -8.31 -4.88
N ILE A 139 -0.11 -7.14 -5.06
CA ILE A 139 0.45 -6.05 -5.86
C ILE A 139 1.30 -5.19 -4.93
N HIS A 140 2.58 -5.05 -5.26
CA HIS A 140 3.56 -4.35 -4.43
C HIS A 140 4.02 -3.07 -5.14
N PRO A 141 3.60 -1.89 -4.66
CA PRO A 141 4.12 -0.62 -5.14
C PRO A 141 5.48 -0.32 -4.49
N GLU A 142 6.40 0.22 -5.27
CA GLU A 142 7.62 0.89 -4.82
C GLU A 142 7.59 2.34 -5.29
N ILE A 143 7.96 3.27 -4.41
CA ILE A 143 8.02 4.70 -4.75
C ILE A 143 9.47 5.10 -4.98
N TRP A 144 9.73 5.75 -6.10
CA TRP A 144 11.03 6.25 -6.50
C TRP A 144 10.91 7.76 -6.70
N VAL A 145 11.70 8.54 -5.98
CA VAL A 145 11.66 10.01 -6.03
C VAL A 145 12.97 10.56 -6.60
N PRO A 146 12.93 11.75 -7.24
CA PRO A 146 14.13 12.41 -7.75
C PRO A 146 15.24 12.50 -6.71
N ASP A 147 16.46 12.18 -7.12
CA ASP A 147 17.66 12.31 -6.31
C ASP A 147 18.74 13.05 -7.11
N PRO A 148 18.90 14.37 -6.93
CA PRO A 148 19.94 15.15 -7.60
C PRO A 148 21.37 14.68 -7.33
N SER A 149 21.59 13.84 -6.32
CA SER A 149 22.91 13.25 -6.03
C SER A 149 23.17 11.95 -6.80
N ALA A 150 22.17 11.40 -7.50
CA ALA A 150 22.33 10.19 -8.30
C ALA A 150 23.23 10.44 -9.52
N PRO A 151 24.16 9.52 -9.87
CA PRO A 151 25.12 9.72 -10.95
C PRO A 151 24.47 9.76 -12.34
N ASP A 152 23.26 9.24 -12.48
CA ASP A 152 22.46 9.23 -13.70
C ASP A 152 21.29 10.24 -13.66
N TYR A 153 21.36 11.22 -12.76
CA TYR A 153 20.37 12.29 -12.67
C TYR A 153 20.44 13.23 -13.87
N ASP A 154 19.28 13.51 -14.45
CA ASP A 154 19.09 14.52 -15.48
C ASP A 154 17.67 15.10 -15.33
N ALA A 155 17.57 16.44 -15.23
CA ALA A 155 16.32 17.15 -15.01
C ALA A 155 15.31 16.96 -16.15
N ASP A 156 15.79 16.57 -17.34
CA ASP A 156 14.94 16.35 -18.51
C ASP A 156 14.33 14.94 -18.58
N LEU A 157 14.75 14.02 -17.70
CA LEU A 157 14.20 12.67 -17.62
C LEU A 157 12.69 12.70 -17.30
N PRO A 158 11.89 11.82 -17.92
CA PRO A 158 10.47 11.68 -17.61
C PRO A 158 10.20 11.45 -16.12
N GLU A 159 11.04 10.64 -15.47
CA GLU A 159 10.98 10.34 -14.04
C GLU A 159 11.05 11.60 -13.18
N ILE A 160 11.91 12.56 -13.55
CA ILE A 160 12.12 13.79 -12.80
C ILE A 160 11.01 14.80 -13.08
N LYS A 161 10.57 14.90 -14.34
CA LYS A 161 9.42 15.74 -14.75
C LYS A 161 8.11 15.32 -14.07
N SER A 162 7.94 14.03 -13.76
CA SER A 162 6.80 13.52 -12.99
C SER A 162 6.98 13.58 -11.47
N GLN A 163 8.05 14.22 -10.97
CA GLN A 163 8.45 14.25 -9.55
C GLN A 163 8.59 12.85 -8.94
N GLY A 164 9.08 11.91 -9.75
CA GLY A 164 9.27 10.51 -9.40
C GLY A 164 8.27 9.58 -10.07
N VAL A 165 8.45 8.29 -9.82
CA VAL A 165 7.64 7.21 -10.39
C VAL A 165 7.32 6.15 -9.34
N MET A 166 6.23 5.43 -9.56
CA MET A 166 5.85 4.23 -8.82
C MET A 166 6.09 3.01 -9.71
N LEU A 167 6.86 2.05 -9.23
CA LEU A 167 6.94 0.72 -9.84
C LEU A 167 5.86 -0.15 -9.21
N ILE A 168 5.02 -0.77 -10.02
CA ILE A 168 3.97 -1.68 -9.57
C ILE A 168 4.35 -3.10 -9.97
N SER A 169 4.66 -3.92 -8.98
CA SER A 169 5.04 -5.34 -9.15
C SER A 169 3.89 -6.28 -8.78
N TYR A 170 3.67 -7.33 -9.57
CA TYR A 170 2.62 -8.33 -9.30
C TYR A 170 3.03 -9.72 -9.81
N PRO A 171 2.46 -10.81 -9.27
CA PRO A 171 2.79 -12.18 -9.69
C PRO A 171 2.56 -12.42 -11.19
N ARG A 172 3.52 -13.09 -11.83
CA ARG A 172 3.39 -13.55 -13.21
C ARG A 172 2.33 -14.65 -13.27
N MET A 173 1.33 -14.45 -14.13
CA MET A 173 0.36 -15.51 -14.43
C MET A 173 1.01 -16.62 -15.26
N LEU A 174 0.77 -17.87 -14.85
CA LEU A 174 1.15 -19.04 -15.62
C LEU A 174 -0.03 -19.47 -16.51
N PRO A 175 0.20 -19.77 -17.80
CA PRO A 175 -0.83 -20.34 -18.65
C PRO A 175 -1.28 -21.71 -18.12
N ALA A 176 -2.50 -22.13 -18.43
CA ALA A 176 -3.01 -23.43 -17.99
C ALA A 176 -2.32 -24.58 -18.75
N GLY A 177 -2.09 -25.70 -18.06
CA GLY A 177 -1.57 -26.93 -18.66
C GLY A 177 -0.05 -26.96 -18.88
N TRP A 178 0.37 -27.79 -19.84
CA TRP A 178 1.78 -28.13 -20.10
C TRP A 178 2.61 -26.94 -20.60
N SER A 179 1.98 -25.92 -21.15
CA SER A 179 2.61 -24.67 -21.57
C SER A 179 3.21 -23.86 -20.41
N SER A 180 2.85 -24.16 -19.15
CA SER A 180 3.47 -23.55 -17.98
C SER A 180 4.83 -24.14 -17.59
N LEU A 181 5.15 -25.36 -18.05
CA LEU A 181 6.35 -26.07 -17.62
C LEU A 181 7.65 -25.32 -17.97
N PRO A 182 7.83 -24.79 -19.20
CA PRO A 182 9.04 -24.03 -19.54
C PRO A 182 9.18 -22.76 -18.68
N ILE A 183 8.06 -22.10 -18.36
CA ILE A 183 8.05 -20.89 -17.55
C ILE A 183 8.42 -21.21 -16.10
N LYS A 184 7.86 -22.29 -15.52
CA LYS A 184 8.20 -22.76 -14.18
C LYS A 184 9.68 -23.14 -14.07
N VAL A 185 10.22 -23.85 -15.06
CA VAL A 185 11.64 -24.20 -15.13
C VAL A 185 12.49 -22.94 -15.23
N GLY A 186 12.14 -22.00 -16.11
CA GLY A 186 12.83 -20.72 -16.23
C GLY A 186 12.81 -19.90 -14.93
N MET A 187 11.71 -19.92 -14.17
CA MET A 187 11.62 -19.28 -12.86
C MET A 187 12.48 -20.00 -11.80
N ALA A 188 12.45 -21.33 -11.75
CA ALA A 188 13.25 -22.13 -10.83
C ALA A 188 14.76 -21.93 -11.07
N LEU A 189 15.18 -21.84 -12.33
CA LEU A 189 16.55 -21.55 -12.74
C LEU A 189 16.90 -20.05 -12.68
N LYS A 190 16.00 -19.19 -12.19
CA LYS A 190 16.16 -17.73 -12.07
C LYS A 190 16.40 -17.00 -13.40
N PHE A 191 16.05 -17.62 -14.52
CA PHE A 191 16.06 -17.01 -15.84
C PHE A 191 14.83 -16.14 -16.09
N LEU A 192 13.71 -16.41 -15.41
CA LEU A 192 12.50 -15.61 -15.46
C LEU A 192 12.14 -15.10 -14.07
N LYS A 193 11.83 -13.81 -13.96
CA LYS A 193 11.29 -13.24 -12.71
C LYS A 193 9.88 -13.78 -12.47
N SER A 194 9.62 -14.16 -11.22
CA SER A 194 8.30 -14.59 -10.72
C SER A 194 7.26 -13.45 -10.73
N GLN A 195 7.72 -12.21 -10.80
CA GLN A 195 6.90 -11.02 -10.86
C GLN A 195 7.08 -10.27 -12.18
N GLN A 196 6.03 -9.55 -12.56
CA GLN A 196 6.02 -8.55 -13.61
C GLN A 196 5.94 -7.17 -12.96
N THR A 197 6.58 -6.19 -13.58
CA THR A 197 6.64 -4.82 -13.07
C THR A 197 6.37 -3.85 -14.21
N PHE A 198 5.64 -2.77 -13.94
CA PHE A 198 5.48 -1.64 -14.84
C PHE A 198 5.60 -0.32 -14.07
N GLN A 199 5.94 0.74 -14.77
CA GLN A 199 6.22 2.05 -14.21
C GLN A 199 5.03 3.00 -14.42
N VAL A 200 4.73 3.80 -13.40
CA VAL A 200 3.66 4.80 -13.40
C VAL A 200 4.22 6.13 -12.86
N PRO A 201 4.01 7.28 -13.52
CA PRO A 201 4.50 8.56 -13.03
C PRO A 201 3.75 9.02 -11.77
N LEU A 202 4.44 9.57 -10.75
CA LEU A 202 3.79 10.01 -9.51
C LEU A 202 2.89 11.21 -9.71
N LEU A 203 3.24 12.12 -10.63
CA LEU A 203 2.41 13.20 -11.15
C LEU A 203 2.23 13.03 -12.67
N PRO A 204 1.08 13.38 -13.26
CA PRO A 204 0.91 13.41 -14.70
C PRO A 204 1.87 14.47 -15.25
N PRO A 205 2.74 14.14 -16.21
CA PRO A 205 3.57 15.13 -16.87
C PRO A 205 2.70 16.19 -17.56
N ALA A 206 3.21 17.42 -17.66
CA ALA A 206 2.44 18.57 -18.12
C ALA A 206 1.93 18.46 -19.58
N ASP A 207 2.61 17.68 -20.41
CA ASP A 207 2.30 17.40 -21.82
C ASP A 207 1.36 16.19 -22.02
N SER A 208 0.98 15.53 -20.93
CA SER A 208 0.33 14.22 -20.98
C SER A 208 -1.19 14.31 -20.99
N LYS A 209 -1.81 13.56 -21.91
CA LYS A 209 -3.28 13.40 -22.00
C LYS A 209 -3.79 12.35 -21.00
N PHE A 210 -3.77 12.65 -19.71
CA PHE A 210 -4.42 11.86 -18.66
C PHE A 210 -5.74 12.53 -18.24
N PRO A 211 -6.88 12.13 -18.84
CA PRO A 211 -8.15 12.83 -18.65
C PRO A 211 -8.62 12.73 -17.20
N LEU A 212 -9.32 13.78 -16.74
CA LEU A 212 -10.03 13.73 -15.46
C LEU A 212 -11.36 13.01 -15.64
N VAL A 213 -11.59 11.97 -14.86
CA VAL A 213 -12.83 11.20 -14.84
C VAL A 213 -13.48 11.23 -13.45
N PRO A 214 -14.81 11.29 -13.36
CA PRO A 214 -15.50 11.19 -12.08
C PRO A 214 -15.44 9.75 -11.56
N VAL A 215 -15.01 9.60 -10.31
CA VAL A 215 -14.95 8.32 -9.61
C VAL A 215 -15.75 8.39 -8.32
N LYS A 216 -16.54 7.34 -8.08
CA LYS A 216 -17.37 7.21 -6.88
C LYS A 216 -16.55 6.67 -5.72
N ILE A 217 -16.58 7.38 -4.60
CA ILE A 217 -15.99 6.98 -3.33
C ILE A 217 -17.09 7.02 -2.28
N TRP A 218 -17.62 5.86 -1.89
CA TRP A 218 -18.78 5.79 -1.00
C TRP A 218 -19.98 6.60 -1.56
N LYS A 219 -20.34 7.68 -0.87
CA LYS A 219 -21.40 8.60 -1.29
C LYS A 219 -20.88 9.83 -2.06
N ASP A 220 -19.57 10.00 -2.16
CA ASP A 220 -18.92 11.14 -2.83
C ASP A 220 -18.52 10.81 -4.28
N LYS A 221 -18.40 11.86 -5.10
CA LYS A 221 -17.81 11.78 -6.44
C LYS A 221 -16.69 12.80 -6.56
N VAL A 222 -15.48 12.34 -6.86
CA VAL A 222 -14.30 13.19 -7.07
C VAL A 222 -13.74 13.00 -8.47
N LEU A 223 -13.00 13.97 -8.98
CA LEU A 223 -12.28 13.83 -10.24
C LEU A 223 -10.89 13.23 -10.00
N ALA A 224 -10.50 12.29 -10.86
CA ALA A 224 -9.21 11.63 -10.81
C ALA A 224 -8.61 11.51 -12.21
N HIS A 225 -7.29 11.55 -12.32
CA HIS A 225 -6.60 11.32 -13.59
C HIS A 225 -6.65 9.84 -13.95
N ASP A 226 -7.11 9.54 -15.17
CA ASP A 226 -7.19 8.20 -15.72
C ASP A 226 -5.85 7.78 -16.34
N TYR A 227 -5.20 6.80 -15.73
CA TYR A 227 -3.91 6.24 -16.14
C TYR A 227 -4.06 4.90 -16.88
N GLY A 228 -5.27 4.52 -17.28
CA GLY A 228 -5.59 3.21 -17.86
C GLY A 228 -4.69 2.80 -19.03
N ARG A 229 -4.26 3.76 -19.85
CA ARG A 229 -3.33 3.54 -20.97
C ARG A 229 -1.96 2.96 -20.57
N LEU A 230 -1.58 3.06 -19.29
CA LEU A 230 -0.32 2.53 -18.77
C LEU A 230 -0.46 1.08 -18.30
N LEU A 231 -1.68 0.56 -18.20
CA LEU A 231 -1.89 -0.80 -17.69
C LEU A 231 -1.49 -1.85 -18.72
N PRO A 232 -0.57 -2.78 -18.36
CA PRO A 232 -0.21 -3.86 -19.26
C PRO A 232 -1.32 -4.90 -19.33
N ALA A 233 -1.51 -5.53 -20.49
CA ALA A 233 -2.51 -6.59 -20.70
C ALA A 233 -2.39 -7.74 -19.69
N SER A 234 -1.17 -8.06 -19.23
CA SER A 234 -0.95 -9.09 -18.21
C SER A 234 -1.54 -8.75 -16.85
N LEU A 235 -1.69 -7.46 -16.50
CA LEU A 235 -2.34 -7.06 -15.26
C LEU A 235 -3.86 -7.25 -15.34
N HIS A 236 -4.47 -6.95 -16.49
CA HIS A 236 -5.90 -7.23 -16.73
C HIS A 236 -6.20 -8.72 -16.53
N ALA A 237 -5.37 -9.59 -17.12
CA ALA A 237 -5.48 -11.03 -16.94
C ALA A 237 -5.25 -11.47 -15.49
N TYR A 238 -4.28 -10.87 -14.80
CA TYR A 238 -3.95 -11.20 -13.40
C TYR A 238 -5.11 -10.89 -12.44
N LEU A 239 -5.75 -9.74 -12.60
CA LEU A 239 -6.90 -9.31 -11.78
C LEU A 239 -8.23 -9.94 -12.21
N GLY A 240 -8.23 -10.72 -13.30
CA GLY A 240 -9.42 -11.43 -13.76
C GLY A 240 -10.54 -10.49 -14.22
N SER A 241 -10.20 -9.26 -14.64
CA SER A 241 -11.19 -8.37 -15.25
C SER A 241 -11.58 -8.96 -16.60
N ASP A 242 -12.84 -9.36 -16.76
CA ASP A 242 -13.39 -9.69 -18.07
C ASP A 242 -13.40 -8.41 -18.90
N THR A 243 -12.40 -8.25 -19.77
CA THR A 243 -12.23 -7.05 -20.60
C THR A 243 -13.39 -6.86 -21.58
N SER A 244 -14.25 -7.87 -21.77
CA SER A 244 -15.47 -7.74 -22.56
C SER A 244 -16.66 -7.15 -21.77
N LYS A 245 -16.58 -7.10 -20.44
CA LYS A 245 -17.67 -6.65 -19.56
C LYS A 245 -17.35 -5.40 -18.76
N ASN A 246 -16.12 -5.28 -18.27
CA ASN A 246 -15.69 -4.15 -17.45
C ASN A 246 -14.32 -3.64 -17.90
N THR A 247 -14.21 -2.34 -18.10
CA THR A 247 -12.91 -1.70 -18.37
C THR A 247 -12.21 -1.43 -17.03
N LEU A 248 -11.10 -2.13 -16.77
CA LEU A 248 -10.23 -1.85 -15.64
C LEU A 248 -9.34 -0.64 -15.94
N THR A 249 -9.20 0.27 -14.99
CA THR A 249 -8.24 1.37 -15.05
C THR A 249 -7.49 1.58 -13.73
N LEU A 250 -6.44 2.39 -13.79
CA LEU A 250 -5.74 2.97 -12.65
C LEU A 250 -6.07 4.45 -12.58
N LEU A 251 -6.55 4.91 -11.43
CA LEU A 251 -6.89 6.30 -11.18
C LEU A 251 -5.90 6.90 -10.19
N ARG A 252 -5.50 8.15 -10.47
CA ARG A 252 -4.68 8.97 -9.58
C ARG A 252 -5.49 10.14 -9.05
N ALA A 253 -5.40 10.40 -7.75
CA ALA A 253 -6.06 11.53 -7.12
C ALA A 253 -5.59 12.87 -7.73
N SER A 254 -6.54 13.78 -7.97
CA SER A 254 -6.27 15.14 -8.42
C SER A 254 -6.28 16.07 -7.22
N ALA A 255 -5.16 16.75 -6.92
CA ALA A 255 -5.06 17.64 -5.75
C ALA A 255 -6.18 18.71 -5.68
N PRO A 256 -6.57 19.40 -6.77
CA PRO A 256 -7.70 20.33 -6.78
C PRO A 256 -9.07 19.71 -6.47
N HIS A 257 -9.21 18.39 -6.55
CA HIS A 257 -10.48 17.67 -6.43
C HIS A 257 -10.42 16.61 -5.31
N SER A 258 -9.63 16.91 -4.28
CA SER A 258 -9.47 16.08 -3.09
C SER A 258 -10.70 16.17 -2.18
N ARG A 259 -10.90 15.16 -1.31
CA ARG A 259 -12.13 14.97 -0.56
C ARG A 259 -12.06 15.58 0.84
N GLN A 260 -12.77 16.69 1.02
CA GLN A 260 -12.92 17.36 2.32
C GLN A 260 -13.61 16.46 3.35
N ILE A 261 -13.18 16.56 4.61
CA ILE A 261 -13.65 15.75 5.73
C ILE A 261 -14.26 16.67 6.78
N PHE A 262 -15.53 16.46 7.10
CA PHE A 262 -16.30 17.19 8.12
C PHE A 262 -16.47 16.30 9.37
N ARG A 263 -17.66 15.82 9.71
CA ARG A 263 -17.87 14.68 10.63
C ARG A 263 -17.15 14.87 11.98
N ASN A 264 -16.50 13.82 12.49
CA ASN A 264 -15.65 13.90 13.68
C ASN A 264 -14.29 14.61 13.45
N ALA A 265 -14.02 15.16 12.27
CA ALA A 265 -12.82 15.97 12.08
C ALA A 265 -12.99 17.29 12.84
N PRO A 266 -11.90 17.87 13.38
CA PRO A 266 -11.93 19.24 13.90
C PRO A 266 -12.40 20.22 12.83
N ARG A 267 -13.02 21.33 13.25
CA ARG A 267 -13.57 22.31 12.31
C ARG A 267 -12.47 23.15 11.67
N LYS A 268 -12.80 23.76 10.53
CA LYS A 268 -11.87 24.67 9.84
C LYS A 268 -11.50 25.86 10.73
N GLU A 269 -12.44 26.36 11.52
CA GLU A 269 -12.21 27.45 12.47
C GLU A 269 -11.15 27.09 13.52
N ASP A 270 -11.09 25.82 13.94
CA ASP A 270 -10.15 25.34 14.97
C ASP A 270 -8.75 25.12 14.38
N LEU A 271 -8.66 24.58 13.16
CA LEU A 271 -7.40 24.20 12.53
C LEU A 271 -6.80 25.27 11.62
N GLY A 272 -7.61 26.22 11.15
CA GLY A 272 -7.26 27.16 10.09
C GLY A 272 -7.38 26.59 8.66
N PHE A 273 -7.62 25.29 8.51
CA PHE A 273 -7.79 24.61 7.21
C PHE A 273 -8.85 23.51 7.31
N GLN A 274 -9.45 23.14 6.17
CA GLN A 274 -10.41 22.04 6.12
C GLN A 274 -9.65 20.70 5.97
N PRO A 275 -9.79 19.75 6.90
CA PRO A 275 -9.21 18.42 6.76
C PRO A 275 -9.62 17.74 5.45
N ASN A 276 -8.70 16.97 4.88
CA ASN A 276 -8.84 16.47 3.52
C ASN A 276 -8.18 15.10 3.35
N THR A 277 -8.55 14.35 2.31
CA THR A 277 -7.89 13.11 1.93
C THR A 277 -8.03 12.80 0.44
N ALA A 278 -7.15 11.93 -0.06
CA ALA A 278 -7.22 11.35 -1.40
C ALA A 278 -8.17 10.13 -1.40
N PHE A 279 -7.69 8.94 -1.77
CA PHE A 279 -8.51 7.72 -1.78
C PHE A 279 -8.56 6.99 -0.44
N ALA A 280 -8.16 7.61 0.68
CA ALA A 280 -8.44 7.02 2.01
C ALA A 280 -9.95 6.88 2.23
N ASP A 281 -10.35 5.94 3.09
CA ASP A 281 -11.78 5.68 3.31
C ASP A 281 -12.47 6.82 4.07
N ALA A 282 -11.80 7.45 5.04
CA ALA A 282 -12.42 8.48 5.86
C ALA A 282 -11.45 9.61 6.26
N TYR A 283 -10.33 9.30 6.90
CA TYR A 283 -9.39 10.29 7.47
C TYR A 283 -7.96 10.13 6.94
N PRO A 284 -7.10 11.16 7.04
CA PRO A 284 -5.78 11.18 6.42
C PRO A 284 -4.77 10.20 7.06
N ILE A 285 -4.89 9.91 8.36
CA ILE A 285 -3.97 9.01 9.06
C ILE A 285 -4.76 7.99 9.89
N HIS A 286 -4.35 6.72 9.81
CA HIS A 286 -4.86 5.65 10.67
C HIS A 286 -3.75 5.17 11.62
N LEU A 287 -3.99 5.22 12.93
CA LEU A 287 -3.08 4.76 13.98
C LEU A 287 -3.59 3.46 14.61
N LEU A 288 -2.67 2.57 14.97
CA LEU A 288 -2.99 1.35 15.71
C LEU A 288 -1.89 1.03 16.73
N SER A 289 -2.26 0.74 17.98
CA SER A 289 -1.32 0.20 18.96
C SER A 289 -1.02 -1.27 18.67
N ILE A 290 0.26 -1.65 18.77
CA ILE A 290 0.67 -3.04 18.62
C ILE A 290 0.09 -3.91 19.73
N SER A 291 -0.12 -3.40 20.95
CA SER A 291 -0.71 -4.16 22.06
C SER A 291 -2.19 -4.48 21.84
N SER A 292 -2.96 -3.53 21.31
CA SER A 292 -4.35 -3.73 20.86
C SER A 292 -4.43 -4.80 19.78
N HIS A 293 -3.48 -4.79 18.84
CA HIS A 293 -3.37 -5.84 17.83
C HIS A 293 -3.05 -7.20 18.45
N ARG A 294 -2.12 -7.27 19.42
CA ARG A 294 -1.75 -8.53 20.09
C ARG A 294 -2.92 -9.14 20.85
N ASP A 295 -3.76 -8.36 21.51
CA ASP A 295 -4.99 -8.87 22.15
C ASP A 295 -5.92 -9.52 21.11
N VAL A 296 -6.20 -8.82 19.99
CA VAL A 296 -7.04 -9.37 18.91
C VAL A 296 -6.43 -10.65 18.35
N ALA A 297 -5.12 -10.65 18.09
CA ALA A 297 -4.39 -11.80 17.54
C ALA A 297 -4.47 -13.02 18.46
N ALA A 298 -4.34 -12.83 19.78
CA ALA A 298 -4.47 -13.91 20.76
C ALA A 298 -5.87 -14.53 20.74
N ARG A 299 -6.92 -13.71 20.62
CA ARG A 299 -8.32 -14.18 20.60
C ARG A 299 -8.71 -14.91 19.31
N CYS A 300 -8.05 -14.63 18.19
CA CYS A 300 -8.30 -15.32 16.92
C CYS A 300 -7.24 -16.36 16.55
N ALA A 301 -6.30 -16.68 17.45
CA ALA A 301 -5.19 -17.59 17.18
C ALA A 301 -5.64 -19.00 16.78
N TYR A 302 -6.83 -19.43 17.20
CA TYR A 302 -7.44 -20.71 16.84
C TYR A 302 -7.69 -20.86 15.33
N ALA A 303 -7.85 -19.76 14.60
CA ALA A 303 -8.10 -19.74 13.15
C ALA A 303 -6.95 -19.09 12.37
N ILE A 304 -6.33 -18.06 12.93
CA ILE A 304 -5.19 -17.35 12.33
C ILE A 304 -4.06 -17.26 13.36
N PRO A 305 -3.23 -18.31 13.50
CA PRO A 305 -2.18 -18.37 14.54
C PRO A 305 -1.15 -17.23 14.48
N ARG A 306 -0.95 -16.66 13.28
CA ARG A 306 -0.06 -15.53 13.03
C ARG A 306 -0.79 -14.41 12.32
N LEU A 307 -1.73 -13.77 13.03
CA LEU A 307 -2.37 -12.55 12.53
C LEU A 307 -1.33 -11.42 12.49
N SER A 308 -0.98 -10.95 11.28
CA SER A 308 -0.09 -9.79 11.12
C SER A 308 -0.86 -8.48 11.21
N ILE A 309 -0.26 -7.48 11.87
CA ILE A 309 -0.86 -6.15 12.07
C ILE A 309 -1.10 -5.42 10.73
N ARG A 310 -0.35 -5.80 9.70
CA ARG A 310 -0.44 -5.27 8.32
C ARG A 310 -1.83 -5.47 7.71
N ARG A 311 -2.61 -6.45 8.16
CA ARG A 311 -4.01 -6.67 7.75
C ARG A 311 -4.93 -5.48 8.05
N PHE A 312 -4.58 -4.67 9.05
CA PHE A 312 -5.38 -3.54 9.50
C PHE A 312 -5.07 -2.22 8.77
N ARG A 313 -3.98 -2.20 8.00
CA ARG A 313 -3.57 -1.07 7.14
C ARG A 313 -3.47 0.27 7.87
N ALA A 314 -2.92 0.26 9.08
CA ALA A 314 -2.53 1.47 9.79
C ALA A 314 -1.29 2.09 9.16
N ASN A 315 -1.26 3.42 9.19
CA ASN A 315 -0.15 4.24 8.73
C ASN A 315 0.88 4.42 9.85
N VAL A 316 0.41 4.60 11.09
CA VAL A 316 1.26 4.76 12.26
C VAL A 316 1.00 3.59 13.21
N ILE A 317 2.03 2.77 13.44
CA ILE A 317 1.99 1.75 14.50
C ILE A 317 2.71 2.33 15.71
N VAL A 318 2.06 2.30 16.87
CA VAL A 318 2.66 2.74 18.13
C VAL A 318 2.92 1.53 19.04
N GLN A 319 3.96 1.66 19.87
CA GLN A 319 4.25 0.75 20.96
C GLN A 319 4.29 1.52 22.29
N GLY A 320 4.14 0.81 23.40
CA GLY A 320 4.16 1.39 24.74
C GLY A 320 2.82 1.25 25.47
N PRO A 321 1.71 1.80 24.94
CA PRO A 321 0.42 1.76 25.59
C PRO A 321 -0.10 0.33 25.84
N SER A 322 -0.93 0.19 26.86
CA SER A 322 -1.71 -1.02 27.11
C SER A 322 -2.74 -1.26 25.99
N ALA A 323 -3.24 -2.50 25.88
CA ALA A 323 -4.19 -2.83 24.82
C ALA A 323 -5.45 -1.97 24.93
N PHE A 324 -5.81 -1.34 23.81
CA PHE A 324 -6.95 -0.47 23.59
C PHE A 324 -6.91 0.89 24.28
N GLU A 325 -5.78 1.26 24.87
CA GLU A 325 -5.60 2.56 25.48
C GLU A 325 -5.81 3.71 24.49
N GLU A 326 -5.51 3.49 23.20
CA GLU A 326 -5.74 4.48 22.15
C GLU A 326 -7.22 4.81 21.91
N ASP A 327 -8.15 3.95 22.34
CA ASP A 327 -9.60 4.16 22.14
C ASP A 327 -10.14 5.41 22.85
N HIS A 328 -9.40 5.93 23.83
CA HIS A 328 -9.79 7.07 24.66
C HIS A 328 -9.05 8.36 24.29
N TRP A 329 -8.08 8.33 23.37
CA TRP A 329 -7.32 9.54 23.03
C TRP A 329 -8.19 10.50 22.24
N LYS A 330 -8.22 11.78 22.63
CA LYS A 330 -8.87 12.88 21.89
C LYS A 330 -7.84 13.76 21.21
N ARG A 331 -6.77 14.09 21.93
CA ARG A 331 -5.62 14.84 21.44
C ARG A 331 -4.34 14.14 21.91
N LEU A 332 -3.37 14.08 21.01
CA LEU A 332 -2.06 13.51 21.27
C LEU A 332 -1.00 14.35 20.56
N ALA A 333 0.23 14.28 21.04
CA ALA A 333 1.39 14.78 20.33
C ALA A 333 2.26 13.61 19.85
N ILE A 334 2.67 13.64 18.58
CA ILE A 334 3.67 12.71 18.03
C ILE A 334 4.87 13.52 17.57
N GLY A 335 6.04 13.26 18.16
CA GLY A 335 7.26 14.03 17.86
C GLY A 335 7.07 15.53 18.14
N GLY A 336 6.27 15.88 19.16
CA GLY A 336 5.93 17.25 19.52
C GLY A 336 4.90 17.93 18.61
N THR A 337 4.35 17.24 17.60
CA THR A 337 3.27 17.78 16.75
C THR A 337 1.92 17.29 17.25
N GLU A 338 1.03 18.23 17.55
CA GLU A 338 -0.34 17.94 17.94
C GLU A 338 -1.14 17.29 16.81
N ILE A 339 -1.91 16.27 17.18
CA ILE A 339 -2.79 15.49 16.31
C ILE A 339 -4.11 15.25 17.06
N HIS A 340 -5.22 15.45 16.37
CA HIS A 340 -6.55 15.11 16.86
C HIS A 340 -6.85 13.65 16.51
N ALA A 341 -7.25 12.88 17.51
CA ALA A 341 -7.89 11.60 17.30
C ALA A 341 -9.39 11.87 17.06
N SER A 342 -9.80 11.83 15.80
CA SER A 342 -11.15 12.20 15.38
C SER A 342 -12.18 11.16 15.82
N CYS A 343 -11.92 9.89 15.55
CA CYS A 343 -12.82 8.81 15.94
C CYS A 343 -12.13 7.46 15.95
N ARG A 344 -12.80 6.48 16.57
CA ARG A 344 -12.42 5.07 16.51
C ARG A 344 -12.57 4.55 15.09
N THR A 345 -11.64 3.71 14.64
CA THR A 345 -11.66 3.14 13.30
C THR A 345 -12.63 1.97 13.24
N VAL A 346 -13.81 2.21 12.68
CA VAL A 346 -14.79 1.17 12.34
C VAL A 346 -14.18 0.21 11.31
N ARG A 347 -14.23 -1.09 11.60
CA ARG A 347 -13.61 -2.15 10.81
C ARG A 347 -14.62 -2.80 9.86
N CYS A 348 -14.19 -2.95 8.61
CA CYS A 348 -14.84 -3.79 7.62
C CYS A 348 -14.14 -5.17 7.52
N ARG A 349 -14.59 -6.03 6.60
CA ARG A 349 -13.99 -7.36 6.33
C ARG A 349 -12.67 -7.36 5.57
N LEU A 350 -12.07 -6.19 5.33
CA LEU A 350 -10.77 -6.10 4.65
C LEU A 350 -9.66 -6.90 5.37
N PRO A 351 -9.52 -6.86 6.71
CA PRO A 351 -8.46 -7.59 7.43
C PRO A 351 -8.52 -9.13 7.29
N ASN A 352 -9.63 -9.66 6.76
CA ASN A 352 -9.74 -11.09 6.48
C ASN A 352 -8.82 -11.55 5.35
N VAL A 353 -8.35 -10.63 4.49
CA VAL A 353 -7.40 -10.97 3.43
C VAL A 353 -5.98 -10.95 3.98
N ASP A 354 -5.24 -12.03 3.75
CA ASP A 354 -3.81 -12.10 4.06
C ASP A 354 -3.00 -11.23 3.08
N PRO A 355 -2.20 -10.26 3.54
CA PRO A 355 -1.36 -9.46 2.66
C PRO A 355 -0.23 -10.25 1.99
N LEU A 356 0.17 -11.41 2.53
CA LEU A 356 1.25 -12.24 1.99
C LEU A 356 0.75 -13.28 1.00
N SER A 357 -0.38 -13.93 1.27
CA SER A 357 -0.92 -14.98 0.38
C SER A 357 -2.04 -14.49 -0.53
N GLY A 358 -2.69 -13.38 -0.18
CA GLY A 358 -3.91 -12.90 -0.86
C GLY A 358 -5.15 -13.72 -0.51
N ASP A 359 -5.06 -14.71 0.39
CA ASP A 359 -6.21 -15.55 0.74
C ASP A 359 -7.15 -14.81 1.68
N ARG A 360 -8.45 -14.95 1.42
CA ARG A 360 -9.50 -14.40 2.30
C ARG A 360 -9.98 -15.47 3.25
N HIS A 361 -9.79 -15.26 4.56
CA HIS A 361 -10.47 -16.07 5.55
C HIS A 361 -11.98 -15.74 5.57
N LYS A 362 -12.82 -16.78 5.66
CA LYS A 362 -14.28 -16.63 5.53
C LYS A 362 -14.89 -15.71 6.59
N ALA A 363 -14.33 -15.70 7.81
CA ALA A 363 -14.94 -14.99 8.95
C ALA A 363 -13.96 -14.19 9.83
N GLU A 364 -12.65 -14.44 9.77
CA GLU A 364 -11.69 -13.91 10.76
C GLU A 364 -10.74 -12.91 10.10
N PRO A 365 -10.29 -11.87 10.81
CA PRO A 365 -10.57 -11.56 12.22
C PRO A 365 -11.89 -10.79 12.46
N ASP A 366 -12.74 -10.57 11.43
CA ASP A 366 -14.01 -9.81 11.54
C ASP A 366 -14.94 -10.35 12.63
N ARG A 367 -15.13 -11.66 12.72
CA ARG A 367 -15.99 -12.31 13.72
C ARG A 367 -15.43 -12.11 15.14
N THR A 368 -14.15 -12.38 15.35
CA THR A 368 -13.50 -12.14 16.65
C THR A 368 -13.63 -10.69 17.07
N LEU A 369 -13.35 -9.72 16.19
CA LEU A 369 -13.52 -8.31 16.51
C LEU A 369 -14.96 -7.98 16.88
N LYS A 370 -15.94 -8.45 16.11
CA LYS A 370 -17.37 -8.19 16.39
C LYS A 370 -17.87 -8.80 17.69
N SER A 371 -17.23 -9.83 18.23
CA SER A 371 -17.69 -10.45 19.47
C SER A 371 -17.48 -9.56 20.70
N TYR A 372 -16.51 -8.63 20.68
CA TYR A 372 -16.17 -7.82 21.86
C TYR A 372 -15.78 -6.35 21.57
N ARG A 373 -15.58 -5.97 20.31
CA ARG A 373 -15.10 -4.62 19.93
C ARG A 373 -16.16 -3.73 19.29
N ARG A 374 -17.45 -4.04 19.45
CA ARG A 374 -18.57 -3.15 19.06
C ARG A 374 -18.81 -2.08 20.15
N ILE A 375 -17.80 -1.24 20.33
CA ILE A 375 -17.67 -0.33 21.47
C ILE A 375 -18.11 1.11 21.18
N ASP A 376 -18.42 1.43 19.92
CA ASP A 376 -18.78 2.79 19.54
C ASP A 376 -20.29 2.95 19.38
N ASP A 377 -20.87 3.89 20.12
CA ASP A 377 -22.32 4.14 20.15
C ASP A 377 -22.87 4.67 18.83
N GLY A 378 -22.02 5.32 18.04
CA GLY A 378 -22.36 5.77 16.69
C GLY A 378 -22.49 4.63 15.67
N ASP A 379 -21.89 3.46 15.95
CA ASP A 379 -22.06 2.25 15.15
C ASP A 379 -21.91 0.96 15.97
N ARG A 380 -23.00 0.57 16.65
CA ARG A 380 -23.10 -0.69 17.39
C ARG A 380 -23.09 -1.95 16.51
N THR A 381 -23.02 -1.84 15.18
CA THR A 381 -23.04 -3.00 14.27
C THR A 381 -21.65 -3.50 13.91
N ASN A 382 -20.69 -2.58 13.83
CA ASN A 382 -19.32 -2.86 13.40
C ASN A 382 -18.34 -2.73 14.57
N ALA A 383 -17.26 -3.49 14.49
CA ALA A 383 -16.21 -3.45 15.50
C ALA A 383 -15.25 -2.28 15.26
N CYS A 384 -14.57 -1.83 16.32
CA CYS A 384 -13.55 -0.77 16.25
C CYS A 384 -12.17 -1.31 16.62
N LEU A 385 -11.15 -0.90 15.85
CA LEU A 385 -9.75 -1.15 16.17
C LEU A 385 -8.85 -0.10 15.52
N GLY A 386 -8.09 0.62 16.35
CA GLY A 386 -7.25 1.74 15.94
C GLY A 386 -8.03 3.07 15.85
N MET A 387 -7.32 4.16 15.62
CA MET A 387 -7.85 5.53 15.63
C MET A 387 -7.66 6.23 14.29
N GLN A 388 -8.67 6.99 13.87
CA GLN A 388 -8.59 7.89 12.72
C GLN A 388 -8.10 9.26 13.20
N LEU A 389 -7.05 9.76 12.59
CA LEU A 389 -6.34 10.95 13.04
C LEU A 389 -6.38 12.08 12.01
N VAL A 390 -6.42 13.32 12.51
CA VAL A 390 -6.27 14.57 11.75
C VAL A 390 -5.18 15.40 12.43
N PRO A 391 -4.04 15.64 11.77
CA PRO A 391 -3.00 16.49 12.32
C PRO A 391 -3.47 17.95 12.50
N ALA A 392 -2.97 18.63 13.53
CA ALA A 392 -3.24 20.05 13.74
C ALA A 392 -2.43 20.97 12.78
N LYS A 393 -1.49 20.40 12.02
CA LYS A 393 -0.68 21.10 11.01
C LYS A 393 -0.80 20.40 9.66
N GLU A 394 -0.96 21.17 8.58
CA GLU A 394 -1.05 20.63 7.21
C GLU A 394 0.21 19.90 6.75
N LYS A 395 1.38 20.34 7.24
CA LYS A 395 2.69 19.81 6.85
C LYS A 395 3.62 19.69 8.04
N PHE A 396 4.19 18.51 8.22
CA PHE A 396 5.23 18.20 9.20
C PHE A 396 5.89 16.87 8.85
N VAL A 397 6.84 16.40 9.65
CA VAL A 397 7.56 15.14 9.39
C VAL A 397 7.35 14.19 10.56
N LEU A 398 6.94 12.96 10.25
CA LEU A 398 6.87 11.84 11.19
C LEU A 398 8.06 10.91 11.02
N ARG A 399 8.61 10.41 12.13
CA ARG A 399 9.71 9.44 12.16
C ARG A 399 9.36 8.26 13.06
N VAL A 400 9.90 7.10 12.70
CA VAL A 400 9.98 5.98 13.64
C VAL A 400 10.84 6.41 14.82
N GLY A 401 10.38 6.11 16.04
CA GLY A 401 11.00 6.55 17.28
C GLY A 401 10.46 7.86 17.86
N ASP A 402 9.66 8.62 17.12
CA ASP A 402 8.99 9.82 17.66
C ASP A 402 8.15 9.43 18.89
N SER A 403 8.27 10.21 19.97
CA SER A 403 7.50 10.03 21.20
C SER A 403 6.01 10.20 20.94
N VAL A 404 5.19 9.50 21.72
CA VAL A 404 3.73 9.64 21.74
C VAL A 404 3.30 10.10 23.11
N GLU A 405 2.70 11.28 23.18
CA GLU A 405 2.19 11.90 24.41
C GLU A 405 0.68 12.10 24.28
N VAL A 406 -0.08 11.74 25.30
CA VAL A 406 -1.54 11.94 25.32
C VAL A 406 -1.83 13.27 26.00
N LEU A 407 -2.46 14.19 25.26
CA LEU A 407 -2.79 15.53 25.73
C LEU A 407 -4.20 15.61 26.32
N GLU A 408 -5.11 14.80 25.79
CA GLU A 408 -6.51 14.77 26.21
C GLU A 408 -7.11 13.39 25.99
N THR A 409 -7.87 12.91 26.97
CA THR A 409 -8.65 11.67 26.88
C THR A 409 -10.15 11.95 27.00
N GLY A 410 -10.97 11.05 26.48
CA GLY A 410 -12.42 11.17 26.54
C GLY A 410 -13.12 10.15 25.66
N GLU A 411 -14.44 10.30 25.55
CA GLU A 411 -15.27 9.40 24.76
C GLU A 411 -15.29 9.78 23.27
N HIS A 412 -15.54 8.76 22.45
CA HIS A 412 -15.81 8.91 21.03
C HIS A 412 -17.20 8.42 20.67
N GLN A 413 -17.78 9.08 19.67
CA GLN A 413 -19.02 8.66 19.05
C GLN A 413 -18.88 8.86 17.53
N TYR A 414 -18.87 7.77 16.79
CA TYR A 414 -18.65 7.76 15.35
C TYR A 414 -19.84 8.36 14.60
N ILE A 415 -19.58 9.33 13.71
CA ILE A 415 -20.60 9.90 12.84
C ILE A 415 -20.51 9.20 11.46
N LYS A 416 -21.55 8.51 11.00
CA LYS A 416 -21.58 7.70 9.75
C LYS A 416 -21.64 8.50 8.46
N MET A 417 -20.98 8.04 7.38
CA MET A 417 -20.83 8.77 6.09
C MET A 417 -22.15 9.33 5.56
N LEU A 418 -22.19 10.65 5.46
CA LEU A 418 -23.29 11.44 4.91
C LEU A 418 -23.08 11.58 3.40
N ALA A 419 -24.17 11.68 2.66
CA ALA A 419 -24.14 12.02 1.25
C ALA A 419 -23.73 13.49 1.07
N PRO A 420 -23.18 13.88 -0.10
CA PRO A 420 -23.04 15.28 -0.47
C PRO A 420 -24.35 16.04 -0.23
N GLY A 421 -24.32 17.07 0.62
CA GLY A 421 -25.50 17.89 0.96
C GLY A 421 -26.40 17.36 2.08
N GLU A 422 -26.17 16.15 2.61
CA GLU A 422 -26.89 15.63 3.77
C GLU A 422 -26.38 16.35 5.04
N LYS A 423 -27.24 17.20 5.63
CA LYS A 423 -26.98 17.88 6.91
C LYS A 423 -27.47 16.99 8.05
N VAL A 424 -26.67 16.85 9.11
CA VAL A 424 -27.09 16.26 10.38
C VAL A 424 -27.11 17.38 11.41
N GLU A 425 -28.21 17.54 12.13
CA GLU A 425 -28.31 18.52 13.22
C GLU A 425 -27.17 18.31 14.23
N GLY A 426 -26.43 19.37 14.54
CA GLY A 426 -25.30 19.34 15.47
C GLY A 426 -23.90 19.15 14.86
N VAL A 427 -23.77 19.02 13.52
CA VAL A 427 -22.47 18.98 12.81
C VAL A 427 -22.24 20.26 12.01
#